data_AF-A0A0D7WU83-F1
#
_entry.id   AF-A0A0D7WU83-F1
#
_cell.length_a   1.000
_cell.length_b   1.000
_cell.length_c   1.000
_cell.angle_alpha   90.00
_cell.angle_beta   90.00
_cell.angle_gamma   90.00
#
_symmetry.space_group_name_H-M   'P 1'
#
loop_
_entity.id
_entity.type
_entity.pdbx_description
1 polymer ?
#
loop_
_entity_poly.entity_id
_entity_poly.type
_entity_poly.pdbx_seq_one_letter_code
_entity_poly.pdbx_strand_id
1 'polypeptide(L)'
;MAIKLINIGFGNIVSANRIISIVSPESAPIKRIIQEARDRHMLIDATYGRRTRAVIITDSDHVILSAVQPETVAHRLSTKDDDNDE
;
A
#
# COMPACT_ATOMS: atom_id res chain seq x y z
N MET A 1 -7.04 -9.15 -18.06
CA MET A 1 -5.76 -9.08 -17.31
C MET A 1 -5.88 -9.92 -16.05
N ALA A 2 -4.86 -10.73 -15.75
CA ALA A 2 -4.78 -11.43 -14.48
C ALA A 2 -4.55 -10.43 -13.33
N ILE A 3 -5.09 -10.72 -12.14
CA ILE A 3 -4.90 -9.88 -10.96
C ILE A 3 -3.47 -10.07 -10.45
N LYS A 4 -2.63 -9.03 -10.56
CA LYS A 4 -1.28 -9.04 -10.00
C LYS A 4 -1.35 -8.72 -8.51
N LEU A 5 -0.90 -9.66 -7.68
CA LEU A 5 -0.90 -9.52 -6.22
C LEU A 5 0.52 -9.27 -5.68
N ILE A 6 0.66 -8.38 -4.71
CA ILE A 6 1.94 -8.08 -4.05
C ILE A 6 1.84 -8.17 -2.53
N ASN A 7 2.91 -8.66 -1.90
CA ASN A 7 3.01 -8.73 -0.44
C ASN A 7 3.42 -7.37 0.13
N ILE A 8 2.65 -6.85 1.08
CA ILE A 8 2.90 -5.58 1.77
C ILE A 8 3.32 -5.77 3.23
N GLY A 9 3.76 -6.98 3.59
CA GLY A 9 4.25 -7.35 4.92
C GLY A 9 3.28 -8.23 5.71
N PHE A 10 3.82 -9.07 6.59
CA PHE A 10 3.04 -9.87 7.56
C PHE A 10 1.92 -10.71 6.95
N GLY A 11 2.14 -11.26 5.76
CA GLY A 11 1.12 -12.05 5.04
C GLY A 11 0.01 -11.21 4.39
N ASN A 12 0.06 -9.89 4.49
CA ASN A 12 -0.89 -9.01 3.80
C ASN A 12 -0.54 -8.90 2.32
N ILE A 13 -1.56 -9.00 1.48
CA ILE A 13 -1.42 -8.99 0.02
C ILE A 13 -2.42 -8.00 -0.55
N VAL A 14 -2.01 -7.21 -1.52
CA VAL A 14 -2.88 -6.23 -2.21
C VAL A 14 -2.75 -6.37 -3.73
N SER A 15 -3.76 -5.89 -4.45
CA SER A 15 -3.75 -5.85 -5.91
C SER A 15 -2.83 -4.73 -6.40
N ALA A 16 -1.70 -5.11 -7.00
CA ALA A 16 -0.70 -4.18 -7.57
C ALA A 16 -1.33 -3.23 -8.60
N ASN A 17 -2.20 -3.76 -9.46
CA ASN A 17 -2.81 -3.01 -10.57
C ASN A 17 -3.73 -1.87 -10.11
N ARG A 18 -4.06 -1.82 -8.82
CA ARG A 18 -4.97 -0.81 -8.24
C ARG A 18 -4.23 0.22 -7.37
N ILE A 19 -2.92 0.09 -7.23
CA ILE A 19 -2.11 1.03 -6.46
C ILE A 19 -1.85 2.27 -7.32
N ILE A 20 -2.25 3.44 -6.84
CA ILE A 20 -1.93 4.73 -7.45
C ILE A 20 -0.59 5.25 -6.91
N SER A 21 -0.36 5.12 -5.60
CA SER A 21 0.89 5.59 -4.99
C SER A 21 1.23 4.88 -3.68
N ILE A 22 2.52 4.91 -3.33
CA ILE A 22 3.05 4.44 -2.06
C ILE A 22 3.85 5.60 -1.46
N VAL A 23 3.46 6.05 -0.27
CA VAL A 23 4.04 7.25 0.36
C VAL A 23 4.39 7.00 1.83
N SER A 24 5.28 7.83 2.38
CA SER A 24 5.64 7.81 3.80
C SER A 24 4.55 8.53 4.64
N PRO A 25 4.20 8.04 5.85
CA PRO A 25 3.20 8.65 6.73
C PRO A 25 3.68 9.93 7.45
N GLU A 26 4.88 10.42 7.17
CA GLU A 26 5.51 11.47 7.99
C GLU A 26 4.92 12.86 7.79
N SER A 27 4.42 13.17 6.58
CA SER A 27 3.94 14.51 6.25
C SER A 27 2.52 14.78 6.77
N ALA A 28 2.25 16.04 7.12
CA ALA A 28 0.93 16.46 7.60
C ALA A 28 -0.22 16.18 6.61
N PRO A 29 -0.06 16.41 5.27
CA PRO A 29 -1.09 16.05 4.31
C PRO A 29 -1.42 14.56 4.29
N ILE A 30 -0.41 13.69 4.36
CA ILE A 30 -0.65 12.23 4.37
C ILE A 30 -1.37 11.80 5.64
N LYS A 31 -1.01 12.37 6.80
CA LYS A 31 -1.75 12.11 8.05
C LYS A 31 -3.23 12.50 7.94
N ARG A 32 -3.56 13.59 7.23
CA ARG A 32 -4.96 13.97 6.97
C ARG A 32 -5.66 12.95 6.07
N ILE A 33 -5.02 12.47 5.01
CA ILE A 33 -5.58 11.43 4.13
C ILE A 33 -5.89 10.16 4.92
N ILE A 34 -4.98 9.72 5.80
CA ILE A 34 -5.21 8.55 6.67
C ILE A 34 -6.44 8.76 7.56
N GLN A 35 -6.57 9.95 8.15
CA GLN A 35 -7.70 10.27 9.02
C GLN A 35 -9.01 10.31 8.23
N GLU A 36 -9.02 10.96 7.07
CA GLU A 36 -10.21 11.03 6.21
C GLU A 36 -10.66 9.63 5.77
N ALA A 37 -9.72 8.77 5.37
CA ALA A 37 -10.02 7.39 5.03
C ALA A 37 -10.58 6.61 6.23
N ARG A 38 -10.10 6.87 7.45
CA ARG A 38 -10.64 6.26 8.67
C ARG A 38 -12.09 6.68 8.89
N ASP A 39 -12.36 7.98 8.80
CA ASP A 39 -13.69 8.55 9.03
C ASP A 39 -14.70 8.06 7.96
N ARG A 40 -14.22 7.83 6.74
CA ARG A 40 -15.01 7.29 5.61
C ARG A 40 -15.11 5.76 5.61
N HIS A 41 -14.55 5.05 6.59
CA HIS A 41 -14.49 3.57 6.61
C HIS A 41 -13.75 2.94 5.42
N MET A 42 -12.82 3.70 4.80
CA MET A 42 -11.98 3.28 3.67
C MET A 42 -10.54 2.93 4.10
N LEU A 43 -10.21 3.07 5.38
CA LEU A 43 -8.89 2.74 5.91
C LEU A 43 -8.78 1.24 6.20
N ILE A 44 -7.77 0.59 5.62
CA ILE A 44 -7.37 -0.78 5.94
C ILE A 44 -6.06 -0.73 6.71
N ASP A 45 -6.09 -1.14 7.98
CA ASP A 45 -4.88 -1.23 8.80
C ASP A 45 -4.22 -2.61 8.64
N ALA A 46 -3.15 -2.66 7.86
CA ALA A 46 -2.35 -3.86 7.62
C ALA A 46 -0.99 -3.81 8.38
N THR A 47 -0.91 -3.05 9.48
CA THR A 47 0.33 -2.88 10.25
C THR A 47 0.54 -3.94 11.32
N TYR A 48 -0.51 -4.69 11.70
CA TYR A 48 -0.51 -5.62 12.85
C TYR A 48 -0.04 -4.95 14.16
N GLY A 49 -0.48 -3.71 14.42
CA GLY A 49 -0.13 -2.96 15.63
C GLY A 49 1.31 -2.44 15.67
N ARG A 50 2.05 -2.58 14.56
CA ARG A 50 3.40 -2.01 14.42
C ARG A 50 3.33 -0.58 13.92
N ARG A 51 4.45 0.14 14.00
CA ARG A 51 4.56 1.47 13.43
C ARG A 51 4.26 1.45 11.92
N THR A 52 3.34 2.31 11.49
CA THR A 52 3.11 2.60 10.07
C THR A 52 4.39 3.14 9.44
N ARG A 53 4.86 2.48 8.38
CA ARG A 53 6.04 2.89 7.60
C ARG A 53 5.67 3.30 6.18
N ALA A 54 4.60 2.76 5.63
CA ALA A 54 4.09 3.11 4.33
C ALA A 54 2.57 3.28 4.36
N VAL A 55 2.09 4.12 3.43
CA VAL A 55 0.68 4.36 3.15
C VAL A 55 0.50 4.08 1.67
N ILE A 56 -0.39 3.16 1.35
CA ILE A 56 -0.70 2.75 -0.02
C ILE A 56 -2.05 3.35 -0.39
N ILE A 57 -2.08 4.11 -1.48
CA ILE A 57 -3.29 4.74 -1.99
C ILE A 57 -3.76 3.94 -3.20
N THR A 58 -5.04 3.57 -3.20
CA THR A 58 -5.65 2.80 -4.29
C THR A 58 -6.62 3.64 -5.12
N ASP A 59 -6.95 3.17 -6.32
CA ASP A 59 -7.96 3.74 -7.21
C ASP A 59 -9.40 3.70 -6.69
N SER A 60 -9.63 2.95 -5.62
CA SER A 60 -10.93 2.73 -5.00
C SER A 60 -11.15 3.58 -3.75
N ASP A 61 -10.36 4.65 -3.56
CA ASP A 61 -10.27 5.49 -2.36
C ASP A 61 -9.81 4.75 -1.08
N HIS A 62 -9.59 3.43 -1.13
CA HIS A 62 -9.03 2.72 0.01
C HIS A 62 -7.59 3.18 0.27
N VAL A 63 -7.29 3.43 1.53
CA VAL A 63 -5.97 3.74 2.04
C VAL A 63 -5.52 2.58 2.90
N ILE A 64 -4.37 1.98 2.57
CA ILE A 64 -3.87 0.79 3.23
C ILE A 64 -2.58 1.15 3.97
N LEU A 65 -2.56 0.91 5.29
CA LEU A 65 -1.38 1.14 6.11
C LEU A 65 -0.50 -0.10 6.13
N SER A 66 0.81 0.07 5.95
CA SER A 66 1.77 -1.02 6.02
C SER A 66 2.89 -0.69 7.00
N ALA A 67 3.35 -1.72 7.70
CA ALA A 67 4.55 -1.67 8.55
C ALA A 67 5.85 -1.96 7.78
N VAL A 68 5.78 -2.13 6.46
CA VAL A 68 6.93 -2.28 5.56
C VAL A 68 7.29 -0.92 4.94
N GLN A 69 8.57 -0.71 4.63
CA GLN A 69 9.06 0.53 4.04
C GLN A 69 8.54 0.72 2.60
N PRO A 70 8.21 1.97 2.18
CA PRO A 70 7.75 2.26 0.83
C PRO A 70 8.66 1.66 -0.26
N GLU A 71 9.98 1.77 -0.09
CA GLU A 71 11.00 1.30 -1.02
C GLU A 71 10.95 -0.22 -1.17
N THR A 72 10.71 -0.94 -0.08
CA THR A 72 10.58 -2.42 -0.10
C THR A 72 9.31 -2.85 -0.83
N VAL A 73 8.21 -2.10 -0.69
CA VAL A 73 6.97 -2.39 -1.42
C VAL A 73 7.14 -2.08 -2.90
N ALA A 74 7.80 -0.96 -3.24
CA ALA A 74 8.10 -0.57 -4.62
C ALA A 74 9.00 -1.59 -5.32
N HIS A 75 10.07 -2.06 -4.66
CA HIS A 75 10.95 -3.10 -5.21
C HIS A 75 10.19 -4.39 -5.52
N ARG A 76 9.20 -4.78 -4.70
CA ARG A 76 8.37 -5.97 -4.95
C ARG A 76 7.40 -5.80 -6.12
N LEU A 77 7.04 -4.56 -6.44
CA LEU A 77 6.23 -4.24 -7.61
C LEU A 77 7.07 -4.42 -8.89
N SER A 78 8.27 -3.82 -8.91
CA SER A 78 9.15 -3.83 -10.08
C SER A 78 9.67 -5.23 -10.42
N THR A 79 10.09 -6.02 -9.43
CA THR A 79 10.64 -7.36 -9.70
C THR A 79 9.65 -8.36 -10.31
N LYS A 80 8.34 -8.08 -10.25
CA LYS A 80 7.32 -8.95 -10.88
C LYS A 80 6.96 -8.54 -12.30
N ASP A 81 7.40 -7.38 -12.77
CA ASP A 81 7.21 -7.01 -14.17
C ASP A 81 8.26 -7.67 -15.07
N ASP A 82 9.47 -7.92 -14.55
CA ASP A 82 10.57 -8.57 -15.30
C ASP A 82 10.31 -10.06 -15.63
N ASP A 83 9.36 -10.72 -14.96
CA ASP A 83 9.04 -12.15 -15.19
C ASP A 83 7.92 -12.38 -16.23
N ASN A 84 7.31 -11.33 -16.81
CA ASN A 84 6.19 -11.48 -17.76
C ASN A 84 6.52 -11.10 -19.21
N ASP A 85 7.79 -10.86 -19.53
CA ASP A 85 8.27 -10.55 -20.89
C ASP A 85 8.95 -11.76 -21.60
N GLU A 86 8.67 -13.01 -21.16
CA GLU A 86 8.94 -14.25 -21.91
C GLU A 86 7.65 -14.98 -22.34
#